data_AF-A0A952GUZ7-F1
#
_entry.id   AF-A0A952GUZ7-F1
#
_cell.length_a   1.000
_cell.length_b   1.000
_cell.length_c   1.000
_cell.angle_alpha   90.00
_cell.angle_beta   90.00
_cell.angle_gamma   90.00
#
_symmetry.space_group_name_H-M   'P 1'
#
loop_
_entity.id
_entity.type
_entity.pdbx_description
1 polymer ?
#
loop_
_entity_poly.entity_id
_entity_poly.type
_entity_poly.pdbx_seq_one_letter_code
_entity_poly.pdbx_strand_id
1 'polypeptide(L)'
;MPDLLILAAAAGEAAEPRALGLAPGAWIALAMLVLLGVALWKKVPGMLTAGLDKSIADIRKQLDDARALRAEAEALRREYADKIANAEKDAAAMLEHARHEADAIVAKAEADTTAVIGRREKMAEDKIAAAERSAIAELRARAAQAAAGAARDLIAARYDAGADKPQVDKAISSL
;
A
#
# COMPACT_ATOMS: atom_id res chain seq x y z
N MET A 1 21.10 -52.33 97.87
CA MET A 1 19.66 -52.64 97.78
C MET A 1 19.18 -52.32 96.37
N PRO A 2 18.40 -53.21 95.74
CA PRO A 2 18.42 -53.45 94.31
C PRO A 2 17.00 -53.36 93.72
N ASP A 3 16.60 -52.30 93.01
CA ASP A 3 15.21 -52.28 92.49
C ASP A 3 14.92 -51.31 91.33
N LEU A 4 15.88 -51.15 90.40
CA LEU A 4 15.61 -50.45 89.12
C LEU A 4 15.89 -51.30 87.87
N LEU A 5 16.34 -52.54 88.08
CA LEU A 5 16.56 -53.54 87.03
C LEU A 5 15.35 -54.46 86.78
N ILE A 6 14.27 -54.34 87.58
CA ILE A 6 13.11 -55.23 87.50
C ILE A 6 11.99 -54.71 86.58
N LEU A 7 11.97 -53.42 86.20
CA LEU A 7 10.93 -52.92 85.27
C LEU A 7 11.28 -53.07 83.79
N ALA A 8 12.52 -53.41 83.44
CA ALA A 8 12.92 -53.72 82.06
C ALA A 8 12.73 -55.22 81.70
N ALA A 9 12.43 -56.07 82.69
CA ALA A 9 12.40 -57.53 82.54
C ALA A 9 11.00 -58.14 82.37
N ALA A 10 9.96 -57.32 82.13
CA ALA A 10 8.59 -57.78 81.90
C ALA A 10 8.13 -57.73 80.43
N ALA A 11 9.06 -57.54 79.48
CA ALA A 11 8.78 -57.92 78.10
C ALA A 11 9.03 -59.43 77.98
N GLY A 12 8.08 -60.21 78.49
CA GLY A 12 8.07 -61.65 78.31
C GLY A 12 8.21 -61.98 76.83
N GLU A 13 9.28 -62.70 76.51
CA GLU A 13 9.51 -63.36 75.23
C GLU A 13 8.41 -64.42 75.09
N ALA A 14 7.24 -63.99 74.61
CA ALA A 14 6.14 -64.88 74.30
C ALA A 14 6.62 -65.86 73.25
N ALA A 15 6.54 -67.15 73.57
CA ALA A 15 6.84 -68.24 72.64
C ALA A 15 6.06 -68.02 71.34
N GLU A 16 6.76 -67.57 70.32
CA GLU A 16 6.13 -67.29 69.04
C GLU A 16 5.58 -68.60 68.46
N PRO A 17 4.33 -68.63 67.97
CA PRO A 17 3.75 -69.82 67.38
C PRO A 17 4.52 -70.19 66.09
N ARG A 18 5.46 -71.13 66.22
CA ARG A 18 6.26 -71.64 65.10
C ARG A 18 5.47 -72.69 64.33
N ALA A 19 4.91 -72.31 63.19
CA ALA A 19 4.29 -73.24 62.25
C ALA A 19 5.37 -73.91 61.37
N LEU A 20 5.43 -75.25 61.36
CA LEU A 20 6.35 -76.05 60.54
C LEU A 20 7.85 -75.70 60.72
N GLY A 21 8.29 -75.40 61.96
CA GLY A 21 9.70 -75.14 62.27
C GLY A 21 10.22 -73.76 61.86
N LEU A 22 9.37 -72.90 61.29
CA LEU A 22 9.72 -71.54 60.89
C LEU A 22 9.11 -70.52 61.86
N ALA A 23 9.87 -69.46 62.16
CA ALA A 23 9.37 -68.33 62.92
C ALA A 23 8.25 -67.60 62.12
N PRO A 24 7.25 -66.99 62.79
CA PRO A 24 6.25 -66.17 62.11
C PRO A 24 6.84 -65.12 61.15
N GLY A 25 7.97 -64.50 61.53
CA GLY A 25 8.71 -63.58 60.67
C GLY A 25 9.19 -64.19 59.35
N ALA A 26 9.53 -65.50 59.32
CA ALA A 26 9.95 -66.19 58.11
C ALA A 26 8.77 -66.45 57.15
N TRP A 27 7.58 -66.75 57.67
CA TRP A 27 6.37 -66.83 56.86
C TRP A 27 5.94 -65.47 56.29
N ILE A 28 6.08 -64.39 57.06
CA ILE A 28 5.86 -63.02 56.58
C ILE A 28 6.88 -62.65 55.49
N ALA A 29 8.16 -62.98 55.70
CA ALA A 29 9.20 -62.75 54.70
C ALA A 29 8.92 -63.54 53.41
N LEU A 30 8.49 -64.81 53.50
CA LEU A 30 8.12 -65.62 52.35
C LEU A 30 6.90 -65.05 51.60
N ALA A 31 5.87 -64.61 52.33
CA ALA A 31 4.69 -63.96 51.75
C ALA A 31 5.06 -62.64 51.04
N MET A 32 5.95 -61.83 51.63
CA MET A 32 6.49 -60.62 51.02
C MET A 32 7.31 -60.93 49.77
N LEU A 33 8.10 -62.00 49.77
CA LEU A 33 8.89 -62.43 48.62
C LEU A 33 8.01 -62.87 47.45
N VAL A 34 6.96 -63.64 47.75
CA VAL A 34 5.95 -64.04 46.74
C VAL A 34 5.21 -62.81 46.20
N LEU A 35 4.80 -61.87 47.06
CA LEU A 35 4.16 -60.62 46.64
C LEU A 35 5.08 -59.78 45.74
N LEU A 36 6.35 -59.61 46.11
CA LEU A 36 7.34 -58.91 45.28
C LEU A 36 7.55 -59.65 43.94
N GLY A 37 7.66 -60.97 43.96
CA GLY A 37 7.78 -61.79 42.76
C GLY A 37 6.60 -61.59 41.80
N VAL A 38 5.37 -61.63 42.33
CA VAL A 38 4.14 -61.37 41.54
C VAL A 38 4.07 -59.91 41.07
N ALA A 39 4.46 -58.94 41.91
CA ALA A 39 4.48 -57.52 41.54
C ALA A 39 5.49 -57.21 40.43
N LEU A 40 6.65 -57.88 40.46
CA LEU A 40 7.66 -57.83 39.39
C LEU A 40 7.14 -58.54 38.12
N TRP A 41 6.50 -59.70 38.26
CA TRP A 41 5.94 -60.43 37.13
C TRP A 41 4.80 -59.66 36.43
N LYS A 42 3.96 -58.96 37.20
CA LYS A 42 2.93 -58.05 36.71
C LYS A 42 3.46 -56.67 36.29
N LYS A 43 4.78 -56.45 36.33
CA LYS A 43 5.47 -55.22 35.89
C LYS A 43 4.93 -53.94 36.53
N VAL A 44 4.48 -54.01 37.78
CA VAL A 44 4.01 -52.84 38.56
C VAL A 44 5.03 -51.68 38.54
N PRO A 45 6.35 -51.88 38.79
CA PRO A 45 7.30 -50.77 38.73
C PRO A 45 7.43 -50.17 37.32
N GLY A 46 7.33 -50.99 36.27
CA GLY A 46 7.39 -50.52 34.88
C GLY A 46 6.18 -49.66 34.47
N MET A 47 5.00 -49.95 35.02
CA MET A 47 3.80 -49.13 34.78
C MET A 47 3.92 -47.75 35.44
N LEU A 48 4.51 -47.69 36.63
CA LEU A 48 4.77 -46.43 37.34
C LEU A 48 5.78 -45.56 36.59
N THR A 49 6.91 -46.14 36.15
CA THR A 49 7.92 -45.40 35.38
C THR A 49 7.39 -44.96 34.03
N ALA A 50 6.60 -45.79 33.35
CA ALA A 50 5.97 -45.41 32.07
C ALA A 50 4.97 -44.25 32.23
N GLY A 51 4.25 -44.16 33.35
CA GLY A 51 3.36 -43.03 33.66
C GLY A 51 4.14 -41.73 33.84
N LEU A 52 5.25 -41.77 34.59
CA LEU A 52 6.16 -40.65 34.78
C LEU A 52 6.80 -40.21 33.45
N ASP A 53 7.28 -41.15 32.64
CA ASP A 53 7.87 -40.88 31.33
C ASP A 53 6.86 -40.24 30.38
N LYS A 54 5.61 -40.70 30.41
CA LYS A 54 4.52 -40.09 29.64
C LYS A 54 4.27 -38.64 30.07
N SER A 55 4.20 -38.37 31.37
CA SER A 55 4.03 -37.00 31.86
C SER A 55 5.21 -36.09 31.47
N ILE A 56 6.44 -36.60 31.52
CA ILE A 56 7.62 -35.86 31.06
C ILE A 56 7.54 -35.57 29.56
N ALA A 57 7.12 -36.56 28.75
CA ALA A 57 6.95 -36.38 27.31
C ALA A 57 5.85 -35.35 26.99
N ASP A 58 4.72 -35.40 27.69
CA ASP A 58 3.62 -34.45 27.51
C ASP A 58 4.04 -33.03 27.90
N ILE A 59 4.76 -32.85 29.01
CA ILE A 59 5.28 -31.54 29.44
C ILE A 59 6.31 -31.01 28.43
N ARG A 60 7.22 -31.86 27.93
CA ARG A 60 8.19 -31.47 26.91
C ARG A 60 7.48 -31.00 25.64
N LYS A 61 6.49 -31.76 25.18
CA LYS A 61 5.68 -31.39 24.01
C LYS A 61 4.99 -30.05 24.21
N GLN A 62 4.32 -29.83 25.35
CA GLN A 62 3.67 -28.55 25.64
C GLN A 62 4.67 -27.39 25.70
N LEU A 63 5.87 -27.61 26.23
CA LEU A 63 6.91 -26.59 26.30
C LEU A 63 7.47 -26.25 24.91
N ASP A 64 7.63 -27.26 24.04
CA ASP A 64 8.08 -27.08 22.66
C ASP A 64 7.00 -26.38 21.82
N ASP A 65 5.72 -26.77 21.98
CA ASP A 65 4.59 -26.09 21.33
C ASP A 65 4.49 -24.62 21.79
N ALA A 66 4.69 -24.35 23.09
CA ALA A 66 4.69 -22.99 23.62
C ALA A 66 5.88 -22.15 23.10
N ARG A 67 7.06 -22.77 22.92
CA ARG A 67 8.22 -22.12 22.31
C ARG A 67 7.98 -21.81 20.83
N ALA A 68 7.43 -22.78 20.09
CA ALA A 68 7.06 -22.58 18.69
C ALA A 68 6.04 -21.45 18.54
N LEU A 69 4.98 -21.45 19.35
CA LEU A 69 3.96 -20.40 19.34
C LEU A 69 4.53 -19.01 19.67
N ARG A 70 5.49 -18.93 20.61
CA ARG A 70 6.21 -17.67 20.88
C ARG A 70 7.06 -17.23 19.69
N ALA A 71 7.79 -18.15 19.07
CA ALA A 71 8.61 -17.83 17.90
C ALA A 71 7.75 -17.33 16.73
N GLU A 72 6.59 -17.96 16.49
CA GLU A 72 5.62 -17.53 15.49
C GLU A 72 5.03 -16.15 15.82
N ALA A 73 4.66 -15.90 17.08
CA ALA A 73 4.14 -14.60 17.50
C ALA A 73 5.20 -13.48 17.37
N GLU A 74 6.46 -13.77 17.70
CA GLU A 74 7.57 -12.83 17.52
C GLU A 74 7.86 -12.57 16.04
N ALA A 75 7.85 -13.60 15.20
CA ALA A 75 8.00 -13.48 13.75
C ALA A 75 6.88 -12.63 13.16
N LEU A 76 5.63 -12.91 13.53
CA LEU A 76 4.46 -12.16 13.08
C LEU A 76 4.53 -10.70 13.53
N ARG A 77 4.94 -10.43 14.78
CA ARG A 77 5.13 -9.07 15.27
C ARG A 77 6.17 -8.31 14.46
N ARG A 78 7.31 -8.94 14.13
CA ARG A 78 8.35 -8.33 13.29
C ARG A 78 7.83 -8.04 11.89
N GLU A 79 7.15 -9.01 11.28
CA GLU A 79 6.55 -8.83 9.95
C GLU A 79 5.55 -7.65 9.92
N TYR A 80 4.69 -7.52 10.92
CA TYR A 80 3.77 -6.37 11.00
C TYR A 80 4.49 -5.05 11.28
N ALA A 81 5.52 -5.05 12.13
CA ALA A 81 6.32 -3.84 12.36
C ALA A 81 7.01 -3.37 11.07
N ASP A 82 7.60 -4.30 10.30
CA ASP A 82 8.22 -4.02 9.02
C ASP A 82 7.18 -3.55 7.98
N LYS A 83 6.00 -4.19 7.94
CA LYS A 83 4.88 -3.76 7.08
C LYS A 83 4.42 -2.35 7.39
N ILE A 84 4.29 -1.98 8.67
CA ILE A 84 3.91 -0.63 9.08
C ILE A 84 4.99 0.38 8.66
N ALA A 85 6.26 0.08 8.94
CA ALA A 85 7.37 0.96 8.56
C ALA A 85 7.48 1.14 7.03
N ASN A 86 7.20 0.09 6.25
CA ASN A 86 7.16 0.18 4.79
C ASN A 86 5.93 0.95 4.31
N ALA A 87 4.75 0.74 4.89
CA ALA A 87 3.54 1.48 4.53
C ALA A 87 3.68 2.99 4.78
N GLU A 88 4.35 3.39 5.87
CA GLU A 88 4.65 4.80 6.14
C GLU A 88 5.60 5.39 5.09
N LYS A 89 6.64 4.65 4.69
CA LYS A 89 7.56 5.07 3.62
C LYS A 89 6.86 5.16 2.27
N ASP A 90 6.03 4.18 1.94
CA ASP A 90 5.28 4.14 0.69
C ASP A 90 4.27 5.30 0.64
N ALA A 91 3.59 5.59 1.75
CA ALA A 91 2.70 6.75 1.84
C ALA A 91 3.45 8.08 1.68
N ALA A 92 4.64 8.21 2.29
CA ALA A 92 5.48 9.39 2.12
C ALA A 92 5.96 9.56 0.68
N ALA A 93 6.40 8.46 0.04
CA ALA A 93 6.79 8.46 -1.38
C ALA A 93 5.61 8.79 -2.29
N MET A 94 4.41 8.27 -2.00
CA MET A 94 3.20 8.54 -2.76
C MET A 94 2.80 10.02 -2.66
N LEU A 95 2.94 10.64 -1.48
CA LEU A 95 2.72 12.07 -1.28
C LEU A 95 3.73 12.94 -2.03
N GLU A 96 5.01 12.54 -2.02
CA GLU A 96 6.07 13.25 -2.74
C GLU A 96 5.86 13.18 -4.26
N HIS A 97 5.58 11.99 -4.78
CA HIS A 97 5.19 11.80 -6.19
C HIS A 97 3.95 12.62 -6.57
N ALA A 98 2.89 12.59 -5.74
CA ALA A 98 1.68 13.36 -6.03
C ALA A 98 1.93 14.87 -6.07
N ARG A 99 2.81 15.40 -5.20
CA ARG A 99 3.22 16.81 -5.22
C ARG A 99 4.01 17.13 -6.49
N HIS A 100 5.00 16.31 -6.83
CA HIS A 100 5.79 16.50 -8.04
C HIS A 100 4.92 16.44 -9.31
N GLU A 101 3.97 15.52 -9.38
CA GLU A 101 3.01 15.45 -10.48
C GLU A 101 2.09 16.67 -10.53
N ALA A 102 1.59 17.14 -9.38
CA ALA A 102 0.78 18.35 -9.31
C ALA A 102 1.56 19.58 -9.81
N ASP A 103 2.80 19.76 -9.37
CA ASP A 103 3.66 20.87 -9.80
C ASP A 103 3.96 20.78 -11.31
N ALA A 104 4.20 19.57 -11.83
CA ALA A 104 4.41 19.36 -13.26
C ALA A 104 3.14 19.67 -14.09
N ILE A 105 1.96 19.31 -13.59
CA ILE A 105 0.67 19.63 -14.24
C ILE A 105 0.46 21.15 -14.25
N VAL A 106 0.72 21.84 -13.14
CA VAL A 106 0.59 23.31 -13.07
C VAL A 106 1.55 23.98 -14.03
N ALA A 107 2.83 23.61 -14.02
CA ALA A 107 3.83 24.16 -14.93
C ALA A 107 3.47 23.93 -16.41
N LYS A 108 2.95 22.74 -16.74
CA LYS A 108 2.46 22.43 -18.09
C LYS A 108 1.24 23.26 -18.45
N ALA A 109 0.28 23.39 -17.54
CA ALA A 109 -0.94 24.17 -17.76
C ALA A 109 -0.63 25.65 -17.97
N GLU A 110 0.34 26.20 -17.23
CA GLU A 110 0.83 27.57 -17.43
C GLU A 110 1.45 27.72 -18.83
N ALA A 111 2.37 26.84 -19.22
CA ALA A 111 3.01 26.86 -20.53
C ALA A 111 2.00 26.75 -21.69
N ASP A 112 1.05 25.82 -21.57
CA ASP A 112 -0.02 25.61 -22.56
C ASP A 112 -0.93 26.84 -22.64
N THR A 113 -1.26 27.46 -21.49
CA THR A 113 -2.08 28.67 -21.44
C THR A 113 -1.36 29.85 -22.10
N THR A 114 -0.09 30.08 -21.80
CA THR A 114 0.72 31.11 -22.46
C THR A 114 0.79 30.88 -23.97
N ALA A 115 0.96 29.63 -24.42
CA ALA A 115 0.95 29.30 -25.84
C ALA A 115 -0.42 29.55 -26.50
N VAL A 116 -1.53 29.25 -25.81
CA VAL A 116 -2.89 29.55 -26.31
C VAL A 116 -3.11 31.05 -26.41
N ILE A 117 -2.71 31.83 -25.40
CA ILE A 117 -2.83 33.29 -25.40
C ILE A 117 -2.04 33.88 -26.56
N GLY A 118 -0.77 33.50 -26.74
CA GLY A 118 0.06 33.98 -27.84
C GLY A 118 -0.50 33.62 -29.22
N ARG A 119 -1.12 32.44 -29.39
CA ARG A 119 -1.84 32.11 -30.63
C ARG A 119 -3.08 32.98 -30.84
N ARG A 120 -3.84 33.25 -29.78
CA ARG A 120 -5.05 34.10 -29.86
C ARG A 120 -4.70 35.55 -30.17
N GLU A 121 -3.62 36.05 -29.60
CA GLU A 121 -3.08 37.39 -29.88
C GLU A 121 -2.71 37.51 -31.36
N LYS A 122 -1.88 36.61 -31.89
CA LYS A 122 -1.53 36.58 -33.32
C LYS A 122 -2.76 36.50 -34.23
N MET A 123 -3.73 35.63 -33.90
CA MET A 123 -4.97 35.55 -34.68
C MET A 123 -5.79 36.85 -34.65
N ALA A 124 -5.78 37.58 -33.53
CA ALA A 124 -6.44 38.87 -33.42
C ALA A 124 -5.68 39.94 -34.23
N GLU A 125 -4.35 39.98 -34.14
CA GLU A 125 -3.50 40.87 -34.93
C GLU A 125 -3.70 40.64 -36.44
N ASP A 126 -3.69 39.38 -36.89
CA ASP A 126 -3.90 39.03 -38.29
C ASP A 126 -5.29 39.45 -38.78
N LYS A 127 -6.33 39.29 -37.95
CA LYS A 127 -7.69 39.75 -38.26
C LYS A 127 -7.79 41.26 -38.35
N ILE A 128 -7.14 41.99 -37.43
CA ILE A 128 -7.09 43.46 -37.45
C ILE A 128 -6.38 43.92 -38.71
N ALA A 129 -5.20 43.36 -39.02
CA ALA A 129 -4.45 43.71 -40.22
C ALA A 129 -5.23 43.41 -41.52
N ALA A 130 -5.96 42.29 -41.57
CA ALA A 130 -6.83 41.98 -42.70
C ALA A 130 -8.00 42.98 -42.82
N ALA A 131 -8.65 43.33 -41.71
CA ALA A 131 -9.73 44.31 -41.67
C ALA A 131 -9.25 45.71 -42.08
N GLU A 132 -8.08 46.13 -41.63
CA GLU A 132 -7.45 47.40 -42.02
C GLU A 132 -7.19 47.47 -43.53
N ARG A 133 -6.61 46.41 -44.11
CA ARG A 133 -6.40 46.33 -45.56
C ARG A 133 -7.72 46.43 -46.33
N SER A 134 -8.75 45.73 -45.85
CA SER A 134 -10.09 45.77 -46.44
C SER A 134 -10.70 47.17 -46.35
N ALA A 135 -10.62 47.82 -45.19
CA ALA A 135 -11.15 49.17 -44.97
C ALA A 135 -10.44 50.20 -45.86
N ILE A 136 -9.12 50.11 -46.01
CA ILE A 136 -8.35 50.97 -46.92
C ILE A 136 -8.79 50.74 -48.37
N ALA A 137 -8.96 49.49 -48.80
CA ALA A 137 -9.42 49.16 -50.14
C ALA A 137 -10.84 49.71 -50.40
N GLU A 138 -11.75 49.58 -49.43
CA GLU A 138 -13.11 50.11 -49.51
C GLU A 138 -13.12 51.64 -49.56
N LEU A 139 -12.30 52.31 -48.74
CA LEU A 139 -12.17 53.78 -48.76
C LEU A 139 -11.67 54.27 -50.11
N ARG A 140 -10.67 53.60 -50.70
CA ARG A 140 -10.16 53.92 -52.04
C ARG A 140 -11.23 53.70 -53.11
N ALA A 141 -11.99 52.61 -53.04
CA ALA A 141 -13.08 52.34 -53.97
C ALA A 141 -14.18 53.41 -53.88
N ARG A 142 -14.60 53.78 -52.66
CA ARG A 142 -15.58 54.85 -52.43
C ARG A 142 -15.09 56.21 -52.94
N ALA A 143 -13.82 56.55 -52.68
CA ALA A 143 -13.21 57.78 -53.17
C ALA A 143 -13.15 57.81 -54.71
N ALA A 144 -12.76 56.70 -55.35
CA ALA A 144 -12.73 56.58 -56.80
C ALA A 144 -14.14 56.69 -57.42
N GLN A 145 -15.15 56.08 -56.80
CA GLN A 145 -16.54 56.20 -57.22
C GLN A 145 -17.07 57.63 -57.07
N ALA A 146 -16.78 58.30 -55.96
CA ALA A 146 -17.16 59.69 -55.73
C ALA A 146 -16.48 60.63 -56.73
N ALA A 147 -15.18 60.46 -56.98
CA ALA A 147 -14.44 61.23 -57.98
C ALA A 147 -14.97 60.99 -59.40
N ALA A 148 -15.27 59.74 -59.77
CA ALA A 148 -15.86 59.41 -61.06
C ALA A 148 -17.29 59.97 -61.19
N GLY A 149 -18.08 59.97 -60.13
CA GLY A 149 -19.40 60.60 -60.06
C GLY A 149 -19.31 62.10 -60.30
N ALA A 150 -18.46 62.80 -59.53
CA ALA A 150 -18.25 64.24 -59.69
C ALA A 150 -17.69 64.60 -61.08
N ALA A 151 -16.80 63.77 -61.65
CA ALA A 151 -16.31 63.95 -63.01
C ALA A 151 -17.43 63.79 -64.04
N ARG A 152 -18.32 62.80 -63.89
CA ARG A 152 -19.50 62.63 -64.77
C ARG A 152 -20.43 63.84 -64.68
N ASP A 153 -20.71 64.33 -63.48
CA ASP A 153 -21.58 65.49 -63.29
C ASP A 153 -20.97 66.76 -63.90
N LEU A 154 -19.66 66.97 -63.73
CA LEU A 154 -18.94 68.09 -64.33
C LEU A 154 -18.91 68.01 -65.86
N ILE A 155 -18.67 66.81 -66.41
CA ILE A 155 -18.73 66.57 -67.86
C ILE A 155 -20.14 66.89 -68.34
N ALA A 156 -21.19 66.31 -67.75
CA ALA A 156 -22.58 66.57 -68.15
C ALA A 156 -22.96 68.06 -68.10
N ALA A 157 -22.46 68.81 -67.11
CA ALA A 157 -22.70 70.26 -67.01
C ALA A 157 -21.90 71.11 -68.02
N ARG A 158 -20.77 70.61 -68.53
CA ARG A 158 -19.86 71.32 -69.45
C ARG A 158 -19.94 70.81 -70.90
N TYR A 159 -20.65 69.73 -71.16
CA TYR A 159 -20.75 69.10 -72.48
C TYR A 159 -21.77 69.83 -73.35
N ASP A 160 -21.29 70.48 -74.41
CA ASP A 160 -22.12 71.10 -75.45
C ASP A 160 -21.81 70.49 -76.83
N ALA A 161 -22.66 70.78 -77.83
CA ALA A 161 -22.50 70.29 -79.19
C ALA A 161 -21.23 70.82 -79.91
N GLY A 162 -20.48 71.74 -79.30
CA GLY A 162 -19.18 72.23 -79.78
C GLY A 162 -18.00 71.34 -79.37
N ALA A 163 -18.13 70.59 -78.28
CA ALA A 163 -17.08 69.71 -77.75
C ALA A 163 -16.96 68.35 -78.47
N ASP A 164 -18.00 67.92 -79.21
CA ASP A 164 -18.04 66.61 -79.88
C ASP A 164 -17.05 66.47 -81.05
N LYS A 165 -17.01 67.47 -81.95
CA LYS A 165 -16.17 67.43 -83.17
C LYS A 165 -14.68 67.16 -82.90
N PRO A 166 -14.01 67.92 -82.00
CA PRO A 166 -12.58 67.70 -81.74
C PRO A 166 -12.28 66.38 -81.00
N GLN A 167 -13.24 65.77 -80.28
CA GLN A 167 -13.03 64.46 -79.65
C GLN A 167 -13.18 63.31 -80.66
N VAL A 168 -14.13 63.42 -81.59
CA VAL A 168 -14.31 62.44 -82.67
C VAL A 168 -13.08 62.42 -83.60
N ASP A 169 -12.57 63.59 -83.99
CA ASP A 169 -11.35 63.67 -84.81
C ASP A 169 -10.12 63.08 -84.09
N LYS A 170 -10.03 63.20 -82.76
CA LYS A 170 -8.95 62.62 -81.95
C LYS A 170 -9.05 61.10 -81.81
N ALA A 171 -10.26 60.55 -81.69
CA ALA A 171 -10.48 59.10 -81.64
C ALA A 171 -10.24 58.44 -83.00
N ILE A 172 -10.59 59.13 -84.10
CA ILE A 172 -10.29 58.70 -85.46
C ILE A 172 -8.77 58.75 -85.73
N SER A 173 -8.03 59.73 -85.18
CA SER A 173 -6.58 59.82 -85.40
C SER A 173 -5.73 58.93 -84.49
N SER A 174 -6.30 58.40 -83.40
CA SER A 174 -5.63 57.47 -82.47
C SER A 174 -5.82 56.00 -82.83
N LEU A 175 -6.63 55.71 -83.84
CA LEU A 175 -6.81 54.38 -84.42
C LEU A 175 -5.72 54.14 -85.48
#